data_AF-A0A0J9XHR4-F1
#
_entry.id   AF-A0A0J9XHR4-F1
#
_cell.length_a   1.000
_cell.length_b   1.000
_cell.length_c   1.000
_cell.angle_alpha   90.00
_cell.angle_beta   90.00
_cell.angle_gamma   90.00
#
_symmetry.space_group_name_H-M   'P 1'
#
loop_
_entity.id
_entity.type
_entity.pdbx_description
1 polymer ?
#
loop_
_entity_poly.entity_id
_entity_poly.type
_entity_poly.pdbx_seq_one_letter_code
_entity_poly.pdbx_strand_id
1 'polypeptide(L)'
;MSSNSNDPFTQKKRFILEQIGSPDGTDLSPKGSIDEPLLDLIGLINTHPDMVTTSSCSGRLSVFLEGSKHHLGGGAAMSGTGNDGQQQVQKVGGKGLGGKWLYISHEPETINSEAWWQTVKETNELDEDEEISKEDLENRYVLYKFEAMILHVKCRDRETANQLYTTAMAAGFRESGIGSNNLVGIRISLKLDVPIAKLDPATGHLVPLLSDEFVVDHLDLMMRDRFRENFRRRDVLHRGIARDFFTSPNGQDKPDTSTPKRFTDQTQGLSAASTVAAGASGKEDKDARRERKRREGLLRQADRQKEKAEARLLKQQQEQDQQQTPSSTESTN
;
A
#
# COMPACT_ATOMS: atom_id res chain seq x y z
N MET A 1 26.78 -29.81 9.81
CA MET A 1 27.38 -28.78 8.94
C MET A 1 26.93 -27.44 9.48
N SER A 2 27.84 -26.69 10.09
CA SER A 2 27.53 -25.42 10.78
C SER A 2 26.96 -24.41 9.78
N SER A 3 25.69 -24.04 9.95
CA SER A 3 25.09 -22.90 9.26
C SER A 3 25.94 -21.68 9.59
N ASN A 4 26.67 -21.17 8.61
CA ASN A 4 27.55 -20.02 8.78
C ASN A 4 26.64 -18.80 9.04
N SER A 5 26.43 -18.46 10.31
CA SER A 5 25.45 -17.45 10.79
C SER A 5 25.72 -16.01 10.31
N ASN A 6 26.72 -15.85 9.45
CA ASN A 6 27.30 -14.60 9.00
C ASN A 6 27.23 -14.39 7.49
N ASP A 7 26.57 -15.26 6.71
CA ASP A 7 26.42 -14.99 5.28
C ASP A 7 25.45 -13.80 5.03
N PRO A 8 25.63 -13.05 3.92
CA PRO A 8 24.86 -11.83 3.66
C PRO A 8 23.35 -12.01 3.64
N PHE A 9 22.85 -13.17 3.17
CA PHE A 9 21.42 -13.43 3.14
C PHE A 9 20.87 -13.64 4.56
N THR A 10 21.54 -14.45 5.37
CA THR A 10 21.10 -14.72 6.75
C THR A 10 21.04 -13.44 7.60
N GLN A 11 22.01 -12.54 7.44
CA GLN A 11 21.99 -11.22 8.08
C GLN A 11 20.80 -10.38 7.60
N LYS A 12 20.58 -10.32 6.28
CA LYS A 12 19.47 -9.55 5.70
C LYS A 12 18.11 -10.09 6.12
N LYS A 13 17.95 -11.41 6.15
CA LYS A 13 16.73 -12.09 6.61
C LYS A 13 16.44 -11.73 8.08
N ARG A 14 17.44 -11.81 8.96
CA ARG A 14 17.29 -11.45 10.37
C ARG A 14 16.81 -10.01 10.54
N PHE A 15 17.46 -9.08 9.85
CA PHE A 15 17.06 -7.66 9.84
C PHE A 15 15.61 -7.46 9.40
N ILE A 16 15.18 -8.13 8.32
CA ILE A 16 13.79 -8.01 7.82
C ILE A 16 12.80 -8.61 8.83
N LEU A 17 13.10 -9.76 9.44
CA LEU A 17 12.21 -10.38 10.42
C LEU A 17 12.10 -9.54 11.70
N GLU A 18 13.18 -8.92 12.15
CA GLU A 18 13.17 -7.96 13.26
C GLU A 18 12.29 -6.75 12.93
N GLN A 19 12.37 -6.22 11.71
CA GLN A 19 11.46 -5.17 11.25
C GLN A 19 10.02 -5.65 11.27
N ILE A 20 9.68 -6.77 10.64
CA ILE A 20 8.30 -7.30 10.58
C ILE A 20 7.73 -7.57 11.99
N GLY A 21 8.54 -8.09 12.91
CA GLY A 21 8.11 -8.43 14.27
C GLY A 21 8.04 -7.24 15.25
N SER A 22 8.58 -6.08 14.88
CA SER A 22 8.60 -4.91 15.78
C SER A 22 7.25 -4.17 15.81
N PRO A 23 6.86 -3.56 16.94
CA PRO A 23 5.62 -2.77 17.04
C PRO A 23 5.55 -1.55 16.10
N ASP A 24 6.71 -1.09 15.65
CA ASP A 24 6.93 0.02 14.70
C ASP A 24 7.37 -0.50 13.30
N GLY A 25 7.34 -1.81 13.15
CA GLY A 25 7.65 -2.54 11.94
C GLY A 25 6.66 -2.24 10.84
N THR A 26 7.18 -1.84 9.68
CA THR A 26 6.34 -1.53 8.52
C THR A 26 6.59 -2.50 7.40
N ASP A 27 5.52 -3.09 6.87
CA ASP A 27 5.57 -3.76 5.57
C ASP A 27 5.92 -2.71 4.50
N LEU A 28 6.78 -3.05 3.53
CA LEU A 28 7.22 -2.07 2.52
C LEU A 28 6.14 -1.75 1.47
N SER A 29 4.91 -2.27 1.60
CA SER A 29 3.76 -1.83 0.81
C SER A 29 3.30 -0.43 1.21
N PRO A 30 2.53 0.28 0.36
CA PRO A 30 2.01 1.61 0.68
C PRO A 30 1.14 1.67 1.93
N LYS A 31 0.57 0.55 2.38
CA LYS A 31 -0.23 0.46 3.61
C LYS A 31 0.66 0.55 4.86
N GLY A 32 1.91 0.11 4.77
CA GLY A 32 2.85 0.11 5.89
C GLY A 32 2.56 -0.96 6.95
N SER A 33 1.56 -1.83 6.77
CA SER A 33 1.26 -2.94 7.67
C SER A 33 0.92 -4.20 6.89
N ILE A 34 1.19 -5.35 7.48
CA ILE A 34 0.81 -6.65 6.91
C ILE A 34 -0.70 -6.84 7.05
N ASP A 35 -1.34 -7.30 5.99
CA ASP A 35 -2.75 -7.67 5.99
C ASP A 35 -2.97 -8.99 6.73
N GLU A 36 -3.93 -9.03 7.66
CA GLU A 36 -4.26 -10.23 8.45
C GLU A 36 -4.45 -11.50 7.59
N PRO A 37 -5.15 -11.45 6.43
CA PRO A 37 -5.30 -12.60 5.53
C PRO A 37 -4.00 -13.18 4.95
N LEU A 38 -2.84 -12.55 5.16
CA LEU A 38 -1.52 -13.03 4.70
C LEU A 38 -0.62 -13.55 5.83
N LEU A 39 -0.99 -13.39 7.10
CA LEU A 39 -0.11 -13.73 8.22
C LEU A 39 0.35 -15.18 8.18
N ASP A 40 -0.54 -16.12 7.89
CA ASP A 40 -0.20 -17.55 7.82
C ASP A 40 0.78 -17.86 6.68
N LEU A 41 0.52 -17.31 5.49
CA LEU A 41 1.39 -17.49 4.32
C LEU A 41 2.78 -16.87 4.53
N ILE A 42 2.82 -15.66 5.09
CA ILE A 42 4.06 -14.96 5.42
C ILE A 42 4.83 -15.72 6.49
N GLY A 43 4.13 -16.19 7.54
CA GLY A 43 4.70 -17.02 8.59
C GLY A 43 5.35 -18.28 8.02
N LEU A 44 4.61 -19.05 7.23
CA LEU A 44 5.12 -20.25 6.56
C LEU A 44 6.39 -19.95 5.74
N ILE A 45 6.34 -18.96 4.84
CA ILE A 45 7.50 -18.63 3.99
C ILE A 45 8.71 -18.23 4.84
N ASN A 46 8.51 -17.43 5.87
CA ASN A 46 9.58 -16.92 6.72
C ASN A 46 10.21 -17.99 7.63
N THR A 47 9.54 -19.12 7.87
CA THR A 47 10.16 -20.27 8.55
C THR A 47 11.21 -20.99 7.70
N HIS A 48 11.16 -20.89 6.36
CA HIS A 48 12.15 -21.55 5.50
C HIS A 48 13.51 -20.84 5.58
N PRO A 49 14.64 -21.52 5.86
CA PRO A 49 15.94 -20.88 6.09
C PRO A 49 16.42 -19.99 4.94
N ASP A 50 15.98 -20.29 3.70
CA ASP A 50 16.46 -19.65 2.48
C ASP A 50 15.45 -18.69 1.83
N MET A 51 14.38 -18.32 2.55
CA MET A 51 13.37 -17.38 2.09
C MET A 51 13.03 -16.33 3.15
N VAL A 52 12.69 -15.12 2.71
CA VAL A 52 12.10 -14.07 3.55
C VAL A 52 11.19 -13.15 2.74
N THR A 53 10.02 -12.82 3.27
CA THR A 53 9.07 -11.87 2.66
C THR A 53 9.53 -10.43 2.90
N THR A 54 9.45 -9.56 1.88
CA THR A 54 9.87 -8.14 2.00
C THR A 54 8.74 -7.14 1.87
N SER A 55 7.72 -7.44 1.07
CA SER A 55 6.50 -6.63 0.95
C SER A 55 5.32 -7.49 0.53
N SER A 56 4.14 -7.11 1.02
CA SER A 56 2.93 -7.91 0.86
C SER A 56 1.67 -7.04 0.75
N CYS A 57 0.67 -7.53 0.02
CA CYS A 57 -0.68 -6.96 -0.05
C CYS A 57 -1.65 -8.12 -0.25
N SER A 58 -2.69 -8.24 0.57
CA SER A 58 -3.68 -9.33 0.48
C SER A 58 -4.61 -9.21 -0.72
N GLY A 59 -4.58 -8.08 -1.41
CA GLY A 59 -5.55 -7.67 -2.41
C GLY A 59 -6.41 -6.53 -1.87
N ARG A 60 -6.82 -5.60 -2.74
CA ARG A 60 -7.53 -4.39 -2.33
C ARG A 60 -8.61 -3.98 -3.31
N LEU A 61 -9.66 -3.40 -2.76
CA LEU A 61 -10.55 -2.47 -3.45
C LEU A 61 -9.98 -1.05 -3.28
N SER A 62 -9.91 -0.30 -4.37
CA SER A 62 -9.70 1.15 -4.32
C SER A 62 -10.70 1.88 -5.21
N VAL A 63 -11.18 3.02 -4.73
CA VAL A 63 -11.89 4.03 -5.51
C VAL A 63 -10.94 5.20 -5.64
N PHE A 64 -10.52 5.47 -6.88
CA PHE A 64 -9.40 6.34 -7.15
C PHE A 64 -9.77 7.38 -8.20
N LEU A 65 -9.65 8.66 -7.85
CA LEU A 65 -9.70 9.76 -8.80
C LEU A 65 -8.33 9.88 -9.47
N GLU A 66 -8.29 9.73 -10.80
CA GLU A 66 -7.08 9.91 -11.58
C GLU A 66 -6.53 11.34 -11.45
N GLY A 67 -5.22 11.53 -11.56
CA GLY A 67 -4.62 12.86 -11.68
C GLY A 67 -4.69 13.44 -13.09
N SER A 68 -4.36 14.72 -13.23
CA SER A 68 -4.25 15.41 -14.51
C SER A 68 -3.20 14.76 -15.41
N LYS A 69 -3.42 14.80 -16.73
CA LYS A 69 -2.46 14.35 -17.75
C LYS A 69 -1.56 15.50 -18.25
N HIS A 70 -1.81 16.74 -17.84
CA HIS A 70 -1.24 17.94 -18.45
C HIS A 70 -0.15 18.61 -17.60
N HIS A 71 1.04 17.98 -17.54
CA HIS A 71 2.27 18.72 -17.27
C HIS A 71 3.42 18.22 -18.16
N LEU A 72 3.21 18.35 -19.47
CA LEU A 72 4.25 18.35 -20.49
C LEU A 72 4.31 19.76 -21.12
N GLY A 73 4.90 20.71 -20.39
CA GLY A 73 5.19 22.03 -20.96
C GLY A 73 5.37 23.17 -19.97
N GLY A 74 6.33 23.10 -19.04
CA GLY A 74 6.70 24.28 -18.24
C GLY A 74 7.38 23.96 -16.92
N GLY A 75 8.71 24.01 -16.92
CA GLY A 75 9.64 24.10 -15.79
C GLY A 75 9.16 23.79 -14.36
N ALA A 76 9.54 22.62 -13.84
CA ALA A 76 10.17 22.42 -12.52
C ALA A 76 10.46 20.93 -12.28
N ALA A 77 11.27 20.33 -13.15
CA ALA A 77 11.96 19.09 -12.81
C ALA A 77 13.20 19.46 -11.96
N MET A 78 13.03 19.60 -10.65
CA MET A 78 14.14 19.66 -9.70
C MET A 78 13.78 18.93 -8.41
N SER A 79 13.99 17.61 -8.42
CA SER A 79 14.59 16.85 -7.30
C SER A 79 14.41 15.36 -7.58
N GLY A 80 15.44 14.77 -8.21
CA GLY A 80 15.48 13.36 -8.58
C GLY A 80 16.67 13.13 -9.50
N THR A 81 17.87 13.22 -8.95
CA THR A 81 19.13 12.97 -9.66
C THR A 81 19.18 11.53 -10.17
N GLY A 82 18.96 11.36 -11.47
CA GLY A 82 19.20 10.14 -12.22
C GLY A 82 19.43 10.51 -13.68
N ASN A 83 20.70 10.49 -14.09
CA ASN A 83 21.10 10.60 -15.49
C ASN A 83 20.47 9.44 -16.27
N ASP A 84 19.54 9.76 -17.17
CA ASP A 84 19.50 9.30 -18.55
C ASP A 84 18.22 9.81 -19.21
N GLY A 85 18.36 10.49 -20.35
CA GLY A 85 17.31 11.22 -21.07
C GLY A 85 16.25 10.34 -21.74
N GLN A 86 15.65 9.40 -21.00
CA GLN A 86 14.40 8.79 -21.40
C GLN A 86 13.25 9.64 -20.86
N GLN A 87 12.52 10.26 -21.79
CA GLN A 87 11.22 10.87 -21.54
C GLN A 87 10.38 9.90 -20.70
N GLN A 88 10.21 10.16 -19.40
CA GLN A 88 9.29 9.39 -18.58
C GLN A 88 7.88 9.70 -19.09
N VAL A 89 7.37 8.83 -19.96
CA VAL A 89 5.95 8.77 -20.28
C VAL A 89 5.21 8.58 -18.95
N GLN A 90 4.59 9.64 -18.44
CA GLN A 90 3.82 9.55 -17.21
C GLN A 90 2.66 8.57 -17.44
N LYS A 91 2.58 7.55 -16.58
CA LYS A 91 1.57 6.50 -16.70
C LYS A 91 0.19 7.10 -16.45
N VAL A 92 -0.71 6.93 -17.42
CA VAL A 92 -2.16 7.13 -17.25
C VAL A 92 -2.63 6.35 -16.02
N GLY A 93 -3.38 7.00 -15.13
CA GLY A 93 -3.98 6.36 -13.94
C GLY A 93 -3.10 6.30 -12.68
N GLY A 94 -2.04 7.11 -12.59
CA GLY A 94 -1.21 7.25 -11.37
C GLY A 94 -1.64 8.38 -10.43
N LYS A 95 -1.08 8.41 -9.19
CA LYS A 95 -1.33 9.43 -8.15
C LYS A 95 -0.70 10.82 -8.43
N GLY A 96 0.06 10.98 -9.51
CA GLY A 96 0.67 12.27 -9.85
C GLY A 96 -0.38 13.30 -10.27
N LEU A 97 -0.11 14.59 -10.07
CA LEU A 97 -0.95 15.70 -10.56
C LEU A 97 -2.40 15.68 -10.03
N GLY A 98 -2.58 15.56 -8.72
CA GLY A 98 -3.90 15.67 -8.06
C GLY A 98 -4.71 14.37 -7.94
N GLY A 99 -4.15 13.22 -8.34
CA GLY A 99 -4.82 11.92 -8.17
C GLY A 99 -4.88 11.48 -6.70
N LYS A 100 -6.04 11.03 -6.23
CA LYS A 100 -6.26 10.66 -4.82
C LYS A 100 -7.18 9.46 -4.62
N TRP A 101 -6.97 8.74 -3.53
CA TRP A 101 -7.91 7.69 -3.10
C TRP A 101 -9.11 8.33 -2.42
N LEU A 102 -10.30 8.03 -2.93
CA LEU A 102 -11.58 8.38 -2.31
C LEU A 102 -12.00 7.28 -1.33
N TYR A 103 -11.63 6.03 -1.61
CA TYR A 103 -11.87 4.89 -0.74
C TYR A 103 -10.81 3.79 -0.94
N ILE A 104 -10.48 3.07 0.12
CA ILE A 104 -9.61 1.89 0.06
C ILE A 104 -10.04 0.86 1.11
N SER A 105 -10.07 -0.41 0.73
CA SER A 105 -10.26 -1.52 1.66
C SER A 105 -9.47 -2.76 1.23
N HIS A 106 -8.96 -3.48 2.24
CA HIS A 106 -8.27 -4.77 2.09
C HIS A 106 -9.12 -5.94 2.62
N GLU A 107 -10.32 -5.63 3.13
CA GLU A 107 -11.18 -6.54 3.88
C GLU A 107 -12.59 -6.50 3.29
N PRO A 108 -12.98 -7.48 2.46
CA PRO A 108 -14.26 -7.45 1.74
C PRO A 108 -15.48 -7.40 2.66
N GLU A 109 -15.36 -7.89 3.89
CA GLU A 109 -16.40 -7.87 4.92
C GLU A 109 -16.70 -6.46 5.43
N THR A 110 -15.75 -5.53 5.28
CA THR A 110 -15.88 -4.13 5.73
C THR A 110 -16.37 -3.19 4.63
N ILE A 111 -16.52 -3.68 3.40
CA ILE A 111 -16.95 -2.86 2.27
C ILE A 111 -18.41 -2.47 2.45
N ASN A 112 -18.65 -1.17 2.53
CA ASN A 112 -19.97 -0.56 2.53
C ASN A 112 -20.13 0.29 1.27
N SER A 113 -20.79 -0.28 0.26
CA SER A 113 -20.90 0.33 -1.06
C SER A 113 -21.77 1.57 -1.11
N GLU A 114 -22.80 1.65 -0.27
CA GLU A 114 -23.59 2.87 -0.12
C GLU A 114 -22.71 4.02 0.40
N ALA A 115 -21.96 3.78 1.49
CA ALA A 115 -21.20 4.85 2.14
C ALA A 115 -20.08 5.43 1.26
N TRP A 116 -19.26 4.57 0.62
CA TRP A 116 -18.21 5.08 -0.24
C TRP A 116 -18.76 5.68 -1.54
N TRP A 117 -19.91 5.20 -2.04
CA TRP A 117 -20.53 5.75 -3.23
C TRP A 117 -21.13 7.13 -2.99
N GLN A 118 -21.77 7.35 -1.82
CA GLN A 118 -22.20 8.68 -1.41
C GLN A 118 -21.02 9.65 -1.29
N THR A 119 -19.89 9.20 -0.74
CA THR A 119 -18.65 10.01 -0.72
C THR A 119 -18.23 10.46 -2.12
N VAL A 120 -18.32 9.58 -3.12
CA VAL A 120 -18.01 9.95 -4.53
C VAL A 120 -18.99 11.00 -5.04
N LYS A 121 -20.30 10.84 -4.80
CA LYS A 121 -21.34 11.78 -5.26
C LYS A 121 -21.21 13.17 -4.60
N GLU A 122 -20.73 13.23 -3.37
CA GLU A 122 -20.55 14.47 -2.60
C GLU A 122 -19.19 15.16 -2.84
N THR A 123 -18.23 14.47 -3.48
CA THR A 123 -16.90 15.02 -3.70
C THR A 123 -16.94 16.19 -4.69
N ASN A 124 -16.27 17.28 -4.32
CA ASN A 124 -15.97 18.43 -5.17
C ASN A 124 -14.45 18.69 -5.12
N GLU A 125 -13.82 18.83 -6.29
CA GLU A 125 -12.39 19.11 -6.44
C GLU A 125 -12.07 20.60 -6.59
N LEU A 126 -13.06 21.48 -6.69
CA LEU A 126 -12.85 22.91 -6.58
C LEU A 126 -12.70 23.26 -5.10
N ASP A 127 -11.47 23.18 -4.59
CA ASP A 127 -11.12 23.97 -3.41
C ASP A 127 -11.17 25.45 -3.83
N GLU A 128 -11.81 26.32 -3.03
CA GLU A 128 -11.97 27.78 -3.30
C GLU A 128 -10.64 28.54 -3.48
N ASP A 129 -9.52 27.84 -3.31
CA ASP A 129 -8.23 28.36 -2.95
C ASP A 129 -7.09 27.96 -3.90
N GLU A 130 -7.33 27.02 -4.83
CA GLU A 130 -6.37 26.58 -5.85
C GLU A 130 -6.93 26.83 -7.26
N GLU A 131 -6.24 27.67 -8.05
CA GLU A 131 -6.50 27.79 -9.49
C GLU A 131 -6.09 26.48 -10.18
N ILE A 132 -6.99 25.51 -10.23
CA ILE A 132 -6.81 24.34 -11.08
C ILE A 132 -7.17 24.76 -12.52
N SER A 133 -6.22 24.64 -13.44
CA SER A 133 -6.48 24.98 -14.84
C SER A 133 -7.60 24.10 -15.42
N LYS A 134 -8.46 24.65 -16.28
CA LYS A 134 -9.54 23.86 -16.93
C LYS A 134 -8.98 22.66 -17.70
N GLU A 135 -7.79 22.82 -18.28
CA GLU A 135 -7.06 21.77 -19.01
C GLU A 135 -6.57 20.64 -18.09
N ASP A 136 -6.28 20.93 -16.81
CA ASP A 136 -5.94 19.91 -15.82
C ASP A 136 -7.13 19.11 -15.32
N LEU A 137 -8.33 19.67 -15.41
CA LEU A 137 -9.59 19.02 -15.02
C LEU A 137 -10.14 18.12 -16.13
N GLU A 138 -9.66 18.28 -17.37
CA GLU A 138 -10.19 17.54 -18.52
C GLU A 138 -9.87 16.03 -18.44
N ASN A 139 -10.94 15.24 -18.54
CA ASN A 139 -10.90 13.77 -18.71
C ASN A 139 -10.30 12.97 -17.55
N ARG A 140 -10.50 13.44 -16.31
CA ARG A 140 -10.22 12.68 -15.08
C ARG A 140 -11.39 11.78 -14.71
N TYR A 141 -11.12 10.49 -14.53
CA TYR A 141 -12.12 9.51 -14.11
C TYR A 141 -11.92 9.09 -12.66
N VAL A 142 -13.02 8.68 -12.03
CA VAL A 142 -12.98 7.86 -10.83
C VAL A 142 -13.02 6.41 -11.27
N LEU A 143 -12.00 5.65 -10.87
CA LEU A 143 -11.89 4.23 -11.14
C LEU A 143 -12.21 3.41 -9.89
N TYR A 144 -13.12 2.46 -10.05
CA TYR A 144 -13.37 1.37 -9.11
C TYR A 144 -12.46 0.19 -9.49
N LYS A 145 -11.49 -0.11 -8.63
CA LYS A 145 -10.41 -1.05 -8.96
C LYS A 145 -10.29 -2.17 -7.95
N PHE A 146 -10.19 -3.40 -8.45
CA PHE A 146 -9.63 -4.53 -7.71
C PHE A 146 -8.20 -4.80 -8.14
N GLU A 147 -7.30 -4.86 -7.18
CA GLU A 147 -5.93 -5.33 -7.39
C GLU A 147 -5.70 -6.55 -6.50
N ALA A 148 -5.35 -7.68 -7.10
CA ALA A 148 -5.12 -8.94 -6.38
C ALA A 148 -3.89 -8.91 -5.47
N MET A 149 -3.73 -10.00 -4.72
CA MET A 149 -2.60 -10.22 -3.83
C MET A 149 -1.27 -10.08 -4.57
N ILE A 150 -0.30 -9.42 -3.93
CA ILE A 150 1.09 -9.35 -4.37
C ILE A 150 2.00 -9.71 -3.20
N LEU A 151 3.02 -10.52 -3.47
CA LEU A 151 4.04 -10.87 -2.49
C LEU A 151 5.42 -10.79 -3.11
N HIS A 152 6.37 -10.20 -2.39
CA HIS A 152 7.79 -10.26 -2.75
C HIS A 152 8.55 -11.13 -1.74
N VAL A 153 9.23 -12.14 -2.25
CA VAL A 153 10.01 -13.10 -1.45
C VAL A 153 11.46 -13.08 -1.92
N LYS A 154 12.36 -12.69 -1.03
CA LYS A 154 13.79 -12.73 -1.25
C LYS A 154 14.28 -14.15 -0.94
N CYS A 155 14.89 -14.79 -1.93
CA CYS A 155 15.50 -16.12 -1.80
C CYS A 155 17.02 -16.01 -1.64
N ARG A 156 17.64 -17.01 -1.00
CA ARG A 156 19.10 -17.10 -0.84
C ARG A 156 19.80 -17.17 -2.19
N ASP A 157 19.36 -18.12 -3.01
CA ASP A 157 20.00 -18.49 -4.27
C ASP A 157 18.97 -18.64 -5.40
N ARG A 158 19.49 -18.93 -6.59
CA ARG A 158 18.69 -19.07 -7.80
C ARG A 158 17.84 -20.34 -7.78
N GLU A 159 18.32 -21.39 -7.14
CA GLU A 159 17.62 -22.69 -7.06
C GLU A 159 16.33 -22.54 -6.25
N THR A 160 16.43 -21.99 -5.04
CA THR A 160 15.27 -21.68 -4.18
C THR A 160 14.29 -20.75 -4.90
N ALA A 161 14.79 -19.72 -5.58
CA ALA A 161 13.94 -18.78 -6.33
C ALA A 161 13.19 -19.46 -7.48
N ASN A 162 13.85 -20.35 -8.23
CA ASN A 162 13.22 -21.11 -9.32
C ASN A 162 12.15 -22.07 -8.81
N GLN A 163 12.41 -22.75 -7.69
CA GLN A 163 11.43 -23.64 -7.07
C GLN A 163 10.19 -22.86 -6.60
N LEU A 164 10.39 -21.71 -5.95
CA LEU A 164 9.28 -20.88 -5.46
C LEU A 164 8.48 -20.29 -6.64
N TYR A 165 9.18 -19.81 -7.66
CA TYR A 165 8.55 -19.35 -8.90
C TYR A 165 7.70 -20.45 -9.55
N THR A 166 8.24 -21.67 -9.67
CA THR A 166 7.51 -22.82 -10.24
C THR A 166 6.27 -23.16 -9.42
N THR A 167 6.40 -23.14 -8.09
CA THR A 167 5.28 -23.34 -7.15
C THR A 167 4.19 -22.29 -7.36
N ALA A 168 4.58 -21.01 -7.49
CA ALA A 168 3.65 -19.90 -7.73
C ALA A 168 2.94 -20.01 -9.08
N MET A 169 3.67 -20.35 -10.15
CA MET A 169 3.11 -20.59 -11.48
C MET A 169 2.09 -21.73 -11.46
N ALA A 170 2.39 -22.83 -10.76
CA ALA A 170 1.48 -23.96 -10.58
C ALA A 170 0.22 -23.59 -9.78
N ALA A 171 0.33 -22.67 -8.83
CA ALA A 171 -0.83 -22.13 -8.09
C ALA A 171 -1.69 -21.15 -8.92
N GLY A 172 -1.22 -20.73 -10.09
CA GLY A 172 -1.94 -19.85 -11.02
C GLY A 172 -1.48 -18.39 -11.02
N PHE A 173 -0.40 -18.06 -10.31
CA PHE A 173 0.20 -16.72 -10.29
C PHE A 173 1.06 -16.49 -11.54
N ARG A 174 0.40 -16.42 -12.70
CA ARG A 174 1.07 -16.41 -14.03
C ARG A 174 1.82 -15.13 -14.37
N GLU A 175 1.68 -14.08 -13.58
CA GLU A 175 2.46 -12.84 -13.75
C GLU A 175 3.67 -12.78 -12.81
N SER A 176 3.99 -13.90 -12.15
CA SER A 176 5.15 -14.00 -11.29
C SER A 176 6.44 -13.93 -12.09
N GLY A 177 7.53 -13.54 -11.44
CA GLY A 177 8.86 -13.52 -12.05
C GLY A 177 9.97 -13.41 -11.01
N ILE A 178 11.18 -13.74 -11.44
CA ILE A 178 12.39 -13.64 -10.61
C ILE A 178 13.15 -12.38 -11.03
N GLY A 179 13.21 -11.41 -10.13
CA GLY A 179 13.96 -10.18 -10.31
C GLY A 179 15.44 -10.31 -9.93
N SER A 180 16.11 -9.16 -9.85
CA SER A 180 17.50 -9.08 -9.41
C SER A 180 17.68 -9.65 -8.00
N ASN A 181 18.88 -10.16 -7.72
CA ASN A 181 19.21 -10.74 -6.42
C ASN A 181 18.23 -11.82 -5.95
N ASN A 182 17.67 -12.66 -6.84
CA ASN A 182 16.77 -13.76 -6.48
C ASN A 182 15.50 -13.30 -5.72
N LEU A 183 14.98 -12.11 -6.05
CA LEU A 183 13.71 -11.62 -5.53
C LEU A 183 12.55 -12.16 -6.37
N VAL A 184 11.76 -13.07 -5.83
CA VAL A 184 10.57 -13.61 -6.49
C VAL A 184 9.39 -12.69 -6.22
N GLY A 185 8.86 -12.08 -7.27
CA GLY A 185 7.57 -11.38 -7.22
C GLY A 185 6.45 -12.32 -7.61
N ILE A 186 5.53 -12.59 -6.68
CA ILE A 186 4.37 -13.46 -6.88
C ILE A 186 3.15 -12.59 -7.19
N ARG A 187 2.63 -12.71 -8.41
CA ARG A 187 1.53 -11.86 -8.94
C ARG A 187 0.58 -12.65 -9.85
N ILE A 188 -0.66 -12.19 -9.92
CA ILE A 188 -1.71 -12.79 -10.74
C ILE A 188 -2.45 -11.72 -11.53
N SER A 189 -2.84 -12.05 -12.76
CA SER A 189 -3.73 -11.23 -13.58
C SER A 189 -5.20 -11.40 -13.15
N LEU A 190 -5.52 -10.92 -11.95
CA LEU A 190 -6.88 -10.88 -11.43
C LEU A 190 -7.18 -9.44 -11.04
N LYS A 191 -7.88 -8.74 -11.93
CA LYS A 191 -8.16 -7.32 -11.82
C LYS A 191 -9.59 -7.00 -12.22
N LEU A 192 -10.06 -5.86 -11.75
CA LEU A 192 -11.29 -5.22 -12.19
C LEU A 192 -10.95 -3.73 -12.25
N ASP A 193 -11.23 -3.07 -13.37
CA ASP A 193 -10.99 -1.64 -13.55
C ASP A 193 -12.24 -1.05 -14.23
N VAL A 194 -13.04 -0.29 -13.49
CA VAL A 194 -14.31 0.27 -13.98
C VAL A 194 -14.34 1.78 -13.75
N PRO A 195 -14.49 2.62 -14.79
CA PRO A 195 -14.82 4.03 -14.63
C PRO A 195 -16.24 4.18 -14.07
N ILE A 196 -16.38 4.84 -12.92
CA ILE A 196 -17.68 4.97 -12.21
C ILE A 196 -18.20 6.40 -12.16
N ALA A 197 -17.31 7.39 -12.28
CA ALA A 197 -17.65 8.81 -12.32
C ALA A 197 -16.59 9.57 -13.13
N LYS A 198 -16.93 10.78 -13.58
CA LYS A 198 -16.03 11.70 -14.27
C LYS A 198 -16.05 13.04 -13.57
N LEU A 199 -14.89 13.69 -13.45
CA LEU A 199 -14.83 15.06 -12.97
C LEU A 199 -15.46 16.03 -14.00
N ASP A 200 -16.39 16.86 -13.55
CA ASP A 200 -16.91 17.97 -14.33
C ASP A 200 -16.01 19.20 -14.15
N PRO A 201 -15.28 19.65 -15.20
CA PRO A 201 -14.38 20.78 -15.09
C PRO A 201 -15.09 22.11 -14.87
N ALA A 202 -16.40 22.21 -15.15
CA ALA A 202 -17.16 23.45 -14.96
C ALA A 202 -17.60 23.63 -13.50
N THR A 203 -17.88 22.53 -12.80
CA THR A 203 -18.50 22.56 -11.47
C THR A 203 -17.60 21.97 -10.37
N GLY A 204 -16.54 21.26 -10.74
CA GLY A 204 -15.66 20.56 -9.80
C GLY A 204 -16.24 19.27 -9.24
N HIS A 205 -17.51 19.00 -9.48
CA HIS A 205 -18.19 17.83 -8.96
C HIS A 205 -17.87 16.57 -9.76
N LEU A 206 -17.89 15.43 -9.09
CA LEU A 206 -17.85 14.14 -9.74
C LEU A 206 -19.25 13.78 -10.26
N VAL A 207 -19.36 13.60 -11.57
CA VAL A 207 -20.58 13.19 -12.25
C VAL A 207 -20.61 11.66 -12.36
N PRO A 208 -21.57 10.97 -11.70
CA PRO A 208 -21.74 9.53 -11.83
C PRO A 208 -21.95 9.09 -13.28
N LEU A 209 -21.29 8.00 -13.67
CA LEU A 209 -21.48 7.34 -14.97
C LEU A 209 -22.40 6.11 -14.87
N LEU A 210 -22.70 5.68 -13.64
CA LEU A 210 -23.45 4.47 -13.32
C LEU A 210 -24.59 4.81 -12.35
N SER A 211 -25.68 4.03 -12.42
CA SER A 211 -26.79 4.11 -11.46
C SER A 211 -26.40 3.55 -10.09
N ASP A 212 -27.04 4.03 -9.04
CA ASP A 212 -26.86 3.53 -7.66
C ASP A 212 -27.02 2.00 -7.57
N GLU A 213 -28.06 1.43 -8.20
CA GLU A 213 -28.33 -0.03 -8.23
C GLU A 213 -27.15 -0.82 -8.82
N PHE A 214 -26.57 -0.35 -9.91
CA PHE A 214 -25.41 -1.02 -10.52
C PHE A 214 -24.18 -0.98 -9.60
N VAL A 215 -23.96 0.12 -8.90
CA VAL A 215 -22.81 0.26 -8.00
C VAL A 215 -22.98 -0.61 -6.75
N VAL A 216 -24.13 -0.51 -6.10
CA VAL A 216 -24.39 -1.18 -4.81
C VAL A 216 -24.58 -2.68 -4.99
N ASP A 217 -25.29 -3.12 -6.02
CA ASP A 217 -25.63 -4.54 -6.17
C ASP A 217 -24.64 -5.29 -7.08
N HIS A 218 -24.23 -4.68 -8.20
CA HIS A 218 -23.49 -5.41 -9.23
C HIS A 218 -21.97 -5.24 -9.08
N LEU A 219 -21.45 -4.02 -8.89
CA LEU A 219 -20.02 -3.81 -8.67
C LEU A 219 -19.53 -4.43 -7.37
N ASP A 220 -20.30 -4.33 -6.28
CA ASP A 220 -19.97 -4.98 -5.01
C ASP A 220 -19.87 -6.50 -5.16
N LEU A 221 -20.84 -7.13 -5.86
CA LEU A 221 -20.80 -8.56 -6.13
C LEU A 221 -19.58 -8.95 -6.95
N MET A 222 -19.30 -8.23 -8.04
CA MET A 222 -18.12 -8.45 -8.87
C MET A 222 -16.83 -8.34 -8.06
N MET A 223 -16.73 -7.36 -7.17
CA MET A 223 -15.58 -7.16 -6.28
C MET A 223 -15.42 -8.33 -5.30
N ARG A 224 -16.50 -8.75 -4.63
CA ARG A 224 -16.48 -9.90 -3.72
C ARG A 224 -16.05 -11.18 -4.42
N ASP A 225 -16.47 -11.41 -5.65
CA ASP A 225 -16.03 -12.56 -6.43
C ASP A 225 -14.54 -12.53 -6.73
N ARG A 226 -13.96 -11.34 -6.99
CA ARG A 226 -12.52 -11.20 -7.16
C ARG A 226 -11.76 -11.46 -5.85
N PHE A 227 -12.25 -10.96 -4.71
CA PHE A 227 -11.66 -11.31 -3.40
C PHE A 227 -11.72 -12.82 -3.12
N ARG A 228 -12.85 -13.48 -3.40
CA ARG A 228 -13.01 -14.93 -3.23
C ARG A 228 -12.00 -15.72 -4.07
N GLU A 229 -11.89 -15.42 -5.37
CA GLU A 229 -10.91 -16.08 -6.24
C GLU A 229 -9.47 -15.79 -5.79
N ASN A 230 -9.19 -14.55 -5.38
CA ASN A 230 -7.87 -14.16 -4.87
C ASN A 230 -7.48 -14.95 -3.61
N PHE A 231 -8.37 -15.07 -2.62
CA PHE A 231 -8.14 -15.88 -1.42
C PHE A 231 -8.01 -17.37 -1.73
N ARG A 232 -8.84 -17.88 -2.65
CA ARG A 232 -8.71 -19.26 -3.11
C ARG A 232 -7.34 -19.53 -3.75
N ARG A 233 -6.82 -18.61 -4.56
CA ARG A 233 -5.48 -18.70 -5.17
C ARG A 233 -4.37 -18.62 -4.14
N ARG A 234 -4.48 -17.71 -3.16
CA ARG A 234 -3.58 -17.64 -1.99
C ARG A 234 -3.52 -19.00 -1.28
N ASP A 235 -4.66 -19.64 -1.04
CA ASP A 235 -4.69 -20.93 -0.32
C ASP A 235 -4.06 -22.06 -1.13
N VAL A 236 -4.23 -22.05 -2.45
CA VAL A 236 -3.53 -23.00 -3.35
C VAL A 236 -2.02 -22.76 -3.29
N LEU A 237 -1.57 -21.51 -3.31
CA LEU A 237 -0.15 -21.15 -3.17
C LEU A 237 0.41 -21.61 -1.82
N HIS A 238 -0.31 -21.33 -0.73
CA HIS A 238 0.10 -21.75 0.61
C HIS A 238 0.31 -23.27 0.67
N ARG A 239 -0.67 -24.05 0.19
CA ARG A 239 -0.54 -25.52 0.13
C ARG A 239 0.59 -25.98 -0.78
N GLY A 240 0.79 -25.31 -1.91
CA GLY A 240 1.90 -25.58 -2.83
C GLY A 240 3.26 -25.39 -2.15
N ILE A 241 3.45 -24.26 -1.45
CA ILE A 241 4.68 -23.97 -0.71
C ILE A 241 4.89 -24.99 0.41
N ALA A 242 3.86 -25.28 1.19
CA ALA A 242 3.93 -26.30 2.25
C ALA A 242 4.38 -27.65 1.70
N ARG A 243 3.82 -28.08 0.57
CA ARG A 243 4.24 -29.31 -0.12
C ARG A 243 5.69 -29.22 -0.61
N ASP A 244 5.99 -28.21 -1.42
CA ASP A 244 7.23 -28.18 -2.20
C ASP A 244 8.48 -27.87 -1.35
N PHE A 245 8.32 -27.20 -0.21
CA PHE A 245 9.44 -26.77 0.65
C PHE A 245 9.49 -27.44 2.03
N PHE A 246 8.39 -28.04 2.49
CA PHE A 246 8.30 -28.55 3.88
C PHE A 246 7.87 -30.01 3.99
N THR A 247 7.53 -30.69 2.89
CA THR A 247 7.31 -32.14 2.92
C THR A 247 8.54 -32.89 2.41
N SER A 248 9.04 -33.83 3.22
CA SER A 248 10.14 -34.70 2.80
C SER A 248 9.68 -35.70 1.72
N PRO A 249 10.54 -36.09 0.76
CA PRO A 249 10.21 -37.09 -0.26
C PRO A 249 9.76 -38.45 0.27
N ASN A 250 10.05 -38.76 1.55
CA ASN A 250 9.79 -40.04 2.19
C ASN A 250 8.63 -40.05 3.19
N GLY A 251 7.65 -39.14 3.07
CA GLY A 251 6.30 -39.34 3.65
C GLY A 251 6.22 -39.60 5.17
N GLN A 252 7.25 -39.25 5.93
CA GLN A 252 7.26 -39.30 7.39
C GLN A 252 7.45 -37.88 7.92
N ASP A 253 6.42 -37.07 7.73
CA ASP A 253 6.01 -36.06 8.71
C ASP A 253 4.62 -35.61 8.27
N LYS A 254 3.60 -36.02 9.03
CA LYS A 254 2.30 -35.39 8.91
C LYS A 254 2.49 -33.94 9.35
N PRO A 255 2.07 -32.93 8.57
CA PRO A 255 1.94 -31.60 9.14
C PRO A 255 0.94 -31.72 10.28
N ASP A 256 1.37 -31.37 11.50
CA ASP A 256 0.45 -31.22 12.61
C ASP A 256 -0.53 -30.10 12.23
N THR A 257 -1.75 -30.49 11.90
CA THR A 257 -2.85 -29.57 11.59
C THR A 257 -3.42 -28.92 12.87
N SER A 258 -2.72 -29.00 14.00
CA SER A 258 -3.00 -28.12 15.12
C SER A 258 -2.66 -26.68 14.72
N THR A 259 -3.69 -25.84 14.65
CA THR A 259 -3.65 -24.38 14.56
C THR A 259 -2.36 -23.82 15.17
N PRO A 260 -1.57 -22.99 14.45
CA PRO A 260 -0.42 -22.33 15.05
C PRO A 260 -0.91 -21.57 16.28
N LYS A 261 -0.42 -21.94 17.45
CA LYS A 261 -0.62 -21.12 18.66
C LYS A 261 -0.13 -19.73 18.30
N ARG A 262 -1.03 -18.74 18.49
CA ARG A 262 -0.76 -17.31 18.36
C ARG A 262 0.68 -17.00 18.81
N PHE A 263 1.36 -16.19 18.01
CA PHE A 263 2.70 -15.66 18.22
C PHE A 263 2.74 -14.79 19.49
N THR A 264 2.62 -15.40 20.66
CA THR A 264 2.70 -14.77 21.99
C THR A 264 3.19 -15.79 23.02
N ASP A 265 4.41 -16.32 22.88
CA ASP A 265 5.22 -16.78 24.03
C ASP A 265 6.61 -17.24 23.60
N GLN A 266 7.56 -16.31 23.45
CA GLN A 266 8.99 -16.61 23.50
C GLN A 266 9.74 -15.47 24.21
N THR A 267 9.39 -15.26 25.47
CA THR A 267 10.26 -14.56 26.44
C THR A 267 10.06 -15.16 27.82
N GLN A 268 10.29 -16.46 28.00
CA GLN A 268 10.47 -17.04 29.32
C GLN A 268 11.56 -18.11 29.25
N GLY A 269 12.71 -17.78 29.81
CA GLY A 269 13.82 -18.71 29.94
C GLY A 269 15.15 -18.02 29.85
N LEU A 270 15.42 -17.05 30.73
CA LEU A 270 16.75 -16.70 31.24
C LEU A 270 16.59 -15.84 32.50
N SER A 271 17.15 -16.35 33.61
CA SER A 271 17.40 -15.71 34.91
C SER A 271 16.23 -15.53 35.90
N ALA A 272 16.02 -16.59 36.69
CA ALA A 272 15.63 -16.44 38.09
C ALA A 272 16.87 -16.01 38.90
N ALA A 273 16.91 -14.74 39.33
CA ALA A 273 17.56 -14.29 40.57
C ALA A 273 17.34 -12.78 40.75
N SER A 274 16.59 -12.43 41.81
CA SER A 274 16.63 -11.20 42.61
C SER A 274 15.25 -10.55 42.79
N THR A 275 14.62 -10.90 43.90
CA THR A 275 13.58 -10.16 44.60
C THR A 275 14.05 -8.75 44.97
N VAL A 276 13.48 -7.69 44.38
CA VAL A 276 12.92 -6.51 45.09
C VAL A 276 12.14 -5.58 44.15
N ALA A 277 11.11 -4.94 44.71
CA ALA A 277 10.43 -3.70 44.29
C ALA A 277 9.34 -3.77 43.18
N ALA A 278 8.10 -3.65 43.66
CA ALA A 278 6.90 -3.33 42.90
C ALA A 278 6.98 -1.95 42.24
N GLY A 279 6.60 -1.87 40.96
CA GLY A 279 6.42 -0.62 40.22
C GLY A 279 5.48 -0.85 39.05
N ALA A 280 4.29 -0.26 39.10
CA ALA A 280 3.25 -0.36 38.09
C ALA A 280 3.73 0.13 36.71
N SER A 281 3.46 -0.64 35.66
CA SER A 281 3.44 -0.13 34.29
C SER A 281 2.24 -0.72 33.54
N GLY A 282 1.21 0.11 33.38
CA GLY A 282 0.00 -0.23 32.64
C GLY A 282 0.31 -0.40 31.16
N LYS A 283 0.10 -1.60 30.62
CA LYS A 283 -0.01 -1.80 29.17
C LYS A 283 -1.26 -1.06 28.70
N GLU A 284 -1.08 -0.11 27.79
CA GLU A 284 -2.18 0.58 27.11
C GLU A 284 -3.06 -0.45 26.40
N ASP A 285 -4.36 -0.41 26.68
CA ASP A 285 -5.34 -1.30 26.07
C ASP A 285 -5.44 -1.06 24.55
N LYS A 286 -5.79 -2.09 23.77
CA LYS A 286 -5.73 -2.07 22.30
C LYS A 286 -6.64 -1.00 21.70
N ASP A 287 -7.81 -0.78 22.29
CA ASP A 287 -8.76 0.24 21.83
C ASP A 287 -8.27 1.65 22.19
N ALA A 288 -7.66 1.81 23.37
CA ALA A 288 -7.01 3.06 23.76
C ALA A 288 -5.85 3.42 22.80
N ARG A 289 -5.05 2.43 22.38
CA ARG A 289 -3.96 2.61 21.40
C ARG A 289 -4.50 3.02 20.01
N ARG A 290 -5.63 2.45 19.58
CA ARG A 290 -6.28 2.77 18.30
C ARG A 290 -6.84 4.19 18.30
N GLU A 291 -7.53 4.58 19.38
CA GLU A 291 -8.08 5.93 19.58
C GLU A 291 -6.96 6.98 19.62
N ARG A 292 -5.87 6.68 20.34
CA ARG A 292 -4.71 7.56 20.41
C ARG A 292 -4.05 7.77 19.05
N LYS A 293 -3.80 6.70 18.29
CA LYS A 293 -3.23 6.81 16.93
C LYS A 293 -4.15 7.58 15.98
N ARG A 294 -5.47 7.41 16.09
CA ARG A 294 -6.46 8.19 15.33
C ARG A 294 -6.37 9.69 15.68
N ARG A 295 -6.31 10.02 16.98
CA ARG A 295 -6.18 11.41 17.45
C ARG A 295 -4.86 12.05 17.05
N GLU A 296 -3.75 11.33 17.16
CA GLU A 296 -2.42 11.79 16.70
C GLU A 296 -2.41 11.99 15.17
N GLY A 297 -3.10 11.13 14.41
CA GLY A 297 -3.27 11.29 12.96
C GLY A 297 -4.05 12.54 12.59
N LEU A 298 -5.15 12.83 13.30
CA LEU A 298 -5.96 14.04 13.13
C LEU A 298 -5.19 15.30 13.51
N LEU A 299 -4.41 15.28 14.60
CA LEU A 299 -3.54 16.39 15.01
C LEU A 299 -2.49 16.68 13.93
N ARG A 300 -1.80 15.65 13.42
CA ARG A 300 -0.83 15.82 12.33
C ARG A 300 -1.48 16.33 11.04
N GLN A 301 -2.75 16.02 10.80
CA GLN A 301 -3.50 16.54 9.66
C GLN A 301 -3.86 18.00 9.86
N ALA A 302 -4.29 18.39 11.06
CA ALA A 302 -4.57 19.78 11.42
C ALA A 302 -3.30 20.64 11.40
N ASP A 303 -2.17 20.13 11.89
CA ASP A 303 -0.87 20.82 11.85
C ASP A 303 -0.43 21.06 10.40
N ARG A 304 -0.55 20.05 9.54
CA ARG A 304 -0.26 20.21 8.10
C ARG A 304 -1.22 21.18 7.40
N GLN A 305 -2.48 21.22 7.79
CA GLN A 305 -3.43 22.21 7.26
C GLN A 305 -3.10 23.62 7.74
N LYS A 306 -2.64 23.77 8.99
CA LYS A 306 -2.20 25.04 9.55
C LYS A 306 -0.91 25.54 8.88
N GLU A 307 0.08 24.67 8.71
CA GLU A 307 1.32 25.00 7.97
C GLU A 307 1.02 25.42 6.52
N LYS A 308 0.08 24.73 5.86
CA LYS A 308 -0.39 25.12 4.52
C LYS A 308 -1.08 26.48 4.52
N ALA A 309 -1.94 26.76 5.51
CA ALA A 309 -2.61 28.05 5.64
C ALA A 309 -1.61 29.19 5.91
N GLU A 310 -0.61 28.97 6.77
CA GLU A 310 0.45 29.94 7.06
C GLU A 310 1.34 30.21 5.84
N ALA A 311 1.72 29.16 5.09
CA ALA A 311 2.47 29.30 3.85
C ALA A 311 1.67 30.08 2.78
N ARG A 312 0.35 29.91 2.75
CA ARG A 312 -0.54 30.62 1.82
C ARG A 312 -0.69 32.09 2.19
N LEU A 313 -0.79 32.42 3.48
CA LEU A 313 -0.82 33.81 3.95
C LEU A 313 0.48 34.54 3.60
N LEU A 314 1.63 33.86 3.76
CA LEU A 314 2.94 34.40 3.42
C LEU A 314 3.07 34.70 1.92
N LYS A 315 2.50 33.83 1.07
CA LYS A 315 2.49 34.01 -0.38
C LYS A 315 1.62 35.21 -0.80
N GLN A 316 0.44 35.37 -0.21
CA GLN A 316 -0.44 36.52 -0.45
C GLN A 316 0.20 37.85 -0.01
N GLN A 317 0.92 37.85 1.12
CA GLN A 317 1.66 39.03 1.59
C GLN A 317 2.76 39.42 0.60
N GLN A 318 3.51 38.45 0.08
CA GLN A 318 4.58 38.67 -0.91
C GLN A 318 4.05 39.17 -2.27
N GLU A 319 2.85 38.76 -2.66
CA GLU A 319 2.19 39.21 -3.90
C GLU A 319 1.64 40.64 -3.75
N GLN A 320 1.14 41.02 -2.58
CA GLN A 320 0.70 42.40 -2.28
C GLN A 320 1.87 43.38 -2.21
N ASP A 321 3.00 42.97 -1.62
CA ASP A 321 4.20 43.80 -1.54
C ASP A 321 4.83 44.06 -2.92
N GLN A 322 4.72 43.10 -3.86
CA GLN A 322 5.16 43.26 -5.25
C GLN A 322 4.27 44.19 -6.09
N GLN A 323 3.00 44.36 -5.72
CA GLN A 323 2.07 45.28 -6.40
C GLN A 323 2.17 46.73 -5.89
N GLN A 324 2.85 46.97 -4.77
CA GLN A 324 2.99 48.30 -4.17
C GLN A 324 4.32 49.02 -4.47
N THR A 325 5.25 48.43 -5.24
CA THR A 325 6.46 49.14 -5.66
C THR A 325 6.16 50.10 -6.81
N PRO A 326 6.24 51.43 -6.63
CA PRO A 326 5.92 52.38 -7.69
C PRO A 326 7.04 52.43 -8.74
N SER A 327 6.65 52.28 -10.01
CA SER A 327 7.51 52.52 -11.18
C SER A 327 7.91 54.00 -11.25
N SER A 328 9.08 54.35 -10.73
CA SER A 328 9.73 55.63 -11.01
C SER A 328 10.30 55.59 -12.43
N THR A 329 9.50 56.07 -13.40
CA THR A 329 10.00 56.44 -14.73
C THR A 329 10.79 57.74 -14.61
N GLU A 330 12.12 57.64 -14.64
CA GLU A 330 12.99 58.79 -14.89
C GLU A 330 12.79 59.25 -16.35
N SER A 331 12.25 60.46 -16.49
CA SER A 331 12.32 61.26 -17.70
C SER A 331 13.59 62.10 -17.62
N THR A 332 14.53 61.90 -18.53
CA THR A 332 15.63 62.85 -18.77
C THR A 332 15.71 63.17 -20.26
N ASN A 333 15.52 64.45 -20.54
CA ASN A 333 15.96 65.15 -21.75
C ASN A 333 17.48 65.12 -21.89
#